data_AF-A0AAW8KHH1-F1
#
_entry.id   AF-A0AAW8KHH1-F1
#
_cell.length_a   1.000
_cell.length_b   1.000
_cell.length_c   1.000
_cell.angle_alpha   90.00
_cell.angle_beta   90.00
_cell.angle_gamma   90.00
#
_symmetry.space_group_name_H-M   'P 1'
#
loop_
_entity.id
_entity.type
_entity.pdbx_description
1 polymer ?
#
loop_
_entity_poly.entity_id
_entity_poly.type
_entity_poly.pdbx_seq_one_letter_code
_entity_poly.pdbx_strand_id
1 'polypeptide(L)' 'ADSDLFVAEGLYGDPSKQKDAASKGHMVYTEAATMARDAHVKELWLTHFSPAMLNSKEHLAGAQEIFAN' A
#
# COMPACT_ATOMS: atom_id res chain seq x y z
N ALA A 1 -5.96 21.13 -6.45
CA ALA A 1 -7.11 20.23 -6.37
C ALA A 1 -6.66 19.09 -5.51
N ASP A 2 -7.31 18.91 -4.36
CA ASP A 2 -6.91 17.91 -3.37
C ASP A 2 -7.81 16.69 -3.56
N SER A 3 -7.22 15.49 -3.63
CA SER A 3 -7.97 14.25 -3.78
C SER A 3 -8.44 13.73 -2.43
N ASP A 4 -9.69 13.30 -2.34
CA ASP A 4 -10.21 12.68 -1.12
C ASP A 4 -9.76 11.21 -1.00
N LEU A 5 -9.80 10.46 -2.10
CA LEU A 5 -9.50 9.03 -2.14
C LEU A 5 -8.30 8.75 -3.06
N PHE A 6 -7.31 8.03 -2.53
CA PHE A 6 -6.23 7.45 -3.29
C PHE A 6 -6.44 5.94 -3.42
N VAL A 7 -6.60 5.44 -4.65
CA VAL A 7 -6.64 4.01 -4.94
C VAL A 7 -5.27 3.61 -5.49
N ALA A 8 -4.55 2.77 -4.75
CA ALA A 8 -3.18 2.40 -5.09
C ALA A 8 -2.99 0.88 -5.02
N GLU A 9 -2.08 0.37 -5.83
CA GLU A 9 -1.66 -1.02 -5.70
C GLU A 9 -0.91 -1.26 -4.39
N GLY A 10 -0.93 -2.51 -3.93
CA GLY A 10 -0.06 -3.02 -2.89
C GLY A 10 0.12 -4.50 -3.15
N LEU A 11 1.19 -4.89 -3.83
CA LEU A 11 1.39 -6.29 -4.24
C LEU A 11 1.70 -7.18 -3.03
N TYR A 12 2.55 -6.71 -2.13
CA TYR A 12 2.93 -7.38 -0.90
C TYR A 12 2.77 -6.47 0.31
N GLY A 13 2.33 -7.03 1.42
CA GLY A 13 2.31 -6.31 2.69
C GLY A 13 3.60 -6.42 3.51
N ASP A 14 4.48 -7.35 3.16
CA ASP A 14 5.80 -7.51 3.78
C ASP A 14 6.79 -6.48 3.23
N PRO A 15 7.30 -5.53 4.04
CA PRO A 15 8.25 -4.51 3.59
C PRO A 15 9.57 -5.10 3.08
N SER A 16 9.97 -6.29 3.52
CA SER A 16 11.19 -6.94 3.05
C SER A 16 11.14 -7.30 1.55
N LYS A 17 9.93 -7.38 0.99
CA LYS A 17 9.69 -7.65 -0.44
C LYS A 17 9.70 -6.42 -1.33
N GLN A 18 10.01 -5.23 -0.80
CA GLN A 18 10.04 -3.99 -1.59
C GLN A 18 10.93 -4.09 -2.84
N LYS A 19 12.13 -4.67 -2.72
CA LYS A 19 13.03 -4.85 -3.87
C LYS A 19 12.46 -5.80 -4.92
N ASP A 20 11.80 -6.88 -4.50
CA ASP A 20 11.15 -7.84 -5.41
C ASP A 20 9.95 -7.21 -6.11
N ALA A 21 9.10 -6.49 -5.38
CA ALA A 21 7.99 -5.72 -5.94
C ALA A 21 8.49 -4.71 -6.99
N ALA A 22 9.49 -3.90 -6.62
CA ALA A 22 10.05 -2.88 -7.52
C ALA A 22 10.66 -3.50 -8.79
N SER A 23 11.31 -4.66 -8.69
CA SER A 23 11.87 -5.37 -9.87
C SER A 23 10.80 -5.81 -10.88
N LYS A 24 9.55 -5.92 -10.45
CA LYS A 24 8.38 -6.28 -11.26
C LYS A 24 7.51 -5.08 -11.60
N GLY A 25 7.93 -3.86 -11.25
CA GLY A 25 7.17 -2.63 -11.47
C GLY A 25 5.99 -2.45 -10.51
N HIS A 26 6.04 -3.07 -9.33
CA HIS A 26 5.02 -3.01 -8.29
C HIS A 26 5.55 -2.37 -7.01
N MET A 27 4.66 -2.17 -6.04
CA MET A 27 4.98 -1.59 -4.73
C MET A 27 4.44 -2.41 -3.55
N VAL A 28 5.00 -2.18 -2.36
CA VAL A 28 4.48 -2.73 -1.10
C VAL A 28 3.46 -1.79 -0.45
N TYR A 29 2.68 -2.30 0.50
CA TYR A 29 1.60 -1.53 1.13
C TYR A 29 2.11 -0.24 1.80
N THR A 30 3.28 -0.31 2.43
CA THR A 30 3.87 0.83 3.15
C THR A 30 4.30 1.95 2.20
N GLU A 31 4.65 1.64 0.95
CA GLU A 31 4.91 2.65 -0.08
C GLU A 31 3.61 3.39 -0.45
N ALA A 32 2.49 2.67 -0.56
CA ALA A 32 1.19 3.26 -0.88
C ALA A 32 0.67 4.13 0.26
N ALA A 33 0.84 3.67 1.50
CA ALA A 33 0.54 4.46 2.69
C ALA A 33 1.42 5.72 2.79
N THR A 34 2.70 5.63 2.46
CA THR A 34 3.60 6.78 2.43
C THR A 34 3.15 7.81 1.39
N MET A 35 2.80 7.35 0.18
CA MET A 35 2.28 8.24 -0.86
C MET A 35 0.95 8.88 -0.46
N ALA A 36 0.04 8.15 0.19
CA ALA A 36 -1.23 8.70 0.69
C ALA A 36 -1.00 9.82 1.71
N ARG A 37 -0.11 9.57 2.69
CA ARG A 37 0.28 10.56 3.71
C ARG A 37 0.87 11.81 3.06
N ASP A 38 1.83 11.64 2.15
CA ASP A 38 2.56 12.75 1.53
C ASP A 38 1.68 13.54 0.54
N ALA A 39 0.68 12.89 -0.05
CA ALA A 39 -0.32 13.52 -0.90
C ALA A 39 -1.47 14.18 -0.11
N HIS A 40 -1.51 14.03 1.22
CA HIS A 40 -2.55 14.57 2.10
C HIS A 40 -3.99 14.19 1.70
N VAL A 41 -4.18 12.96 1.18
CA VAL A 41 -5.52 12.43 0.89
C VAL A 41 -6.24 12.04 2.19
N LYS A 42 -7.56 11.88 2.13
CA LYS A 42 -8.38 11.49 3.28
C LYS A 42 -8.53 9.98 3.43
N GLU A 43 -8.39 9.23 2.35
CA GLU A 43 -8.60 7.79 2.35
C GLU A 43 -7.67 7.08 1.37
N LEU A 44 -7.17 5.90 1.77
CA LEU A 44 -6.38 5.01 0.94
C LEU A 44 -7.10 3.68 0.76
N TRP A 45 -7.31 3.27 -0.49
CA TRP A 45 -7.75 1.93 -0.86
C TRP A 45 -6.61 1.17 -1.53
N LEU A 46 -6.20 0.07 -0.89
CA LEU A 46 -5.23 -0.85 -1.46
C LEU A 46 -5.93 -1.85 -2.39
N THR A 47 -5.33 -2.10 -3.55
CA THR A 47 -5.77 -3.08 -4.54
C THR A 47 -4.59 -3.86 -5.13
N HIS A 48 -4.85 -4.72 -6.12
CA HIS A 48 -3.82 -5.44 -6.89
C HIS A 48 -2.87 -6.28 -6.00
N PHE A 49 -3.46 -7.08 -5.11
CA PHE A 49 -2.75 -7.97 -4.21
C PHE A 49 -2.14 -9.16 -4.95
N SER A 50 -1.00 -9.67 -4.48
CA SER A 50 -0.42 -10.91 -4.98
C SER A 50 -1.38 -12.09 -4.79
N PRO A 51 -1.68 -12.88 -5.84
CA PRO A 51 -2.52 -14.08 -5.73
C PRO A 51 -1.97 -15.15 -4.78
N ALA A 52 -0.67 -15.10 -4.48
CA ALA A 52 -0.02 -16.00 -3.54
C ALA A 52 -0.21 -15.61 -2.07
N MET A 53 -0.82 -14.46 -1.77
CA MET A 53 -1.13 -14.08 -0.39
C MET A 53 -2.46 -14.70 0.03
N LEU A 54 -2.42 -15.49 1.12
CA LEU A 54 -3.61 -16.12 1.68
C LEU A 54 -4.60 -15.09 2.26
N ASN A 55 -4.09 -14.03 2.88
CA ASN A 55 -4.91 -12.98 3.47
C ASN A 55 -4.21 -11.62 3.40
N SER A 56 -4.66 -10.76 2.48
CA SER A 56 -4.07 -9.42 2.31
C SER A 56 -4.24 -8.53 3.54
N LYS A 57 -5.25 -8.77 4.38
CA LYS A 57 -5.57 -7.94 5.55
C LYS A 57 -4.58 -8.10 6.71
N GLU A 58 -3.91 -9.24 6.81
CA GLU A 58 -2.95 -9.52 7.91
C GLU A 58 -1.77 -8.56 7.92
N HIS A 59 -1.46 -7.96 6.79
CA HIS A 59 -0.34 -7.03 6.65
C HIS A 59 -0.76 -5.55 6.64
N LEU A 60 -2.02 -5.24 6.95
CA LEU A 60 -2.51 -3.85 6.97
C LEU A 60 -1.90 -3.02 8.09
N ALA A 61 -1.51 -3.65 9.21
CA ALA A 61 -1.00 -2.94 10.38
C ALA A 61 0.16 -1.99 10.03
N GLY A 62 1.15 -2.45 9.24
CA GLY A 62 2.29 -1.61 8.86
C GLY A 62 1.92 -0.44 7.94
N ALA A 63 0.88 -0.58 7.11
CA ALA A 63 0.36 0.53 6.30
C ALA A 63 -0.42 1.53 7.17
N GLN A 64 -1.23 1.02 8.12
CA GLN A 64 -2.02 1.83 9.04
C GLN A 64 -1.17 2.62 10.05
N GLU A 65 0.02 2.11 10.40
CA GLU A 65 1.00 2.87 11.19
C GLU A 65 1.53 4.11 10.47
N ILE A 66 1.53 4.10 9.12
CA ILE A 66 2.01 5.22 8.29
C ILE A 66 0.85 6.16 7.91
N PHE A 67 -0.32 5.59 7.61
CA PHE A 67 -1.50 6.31 7.20
C PHE A 67 -2.74 5.68 7.86
N ALA A 68 -3.15 6.28 8.99
CA ALA A 68 -4.46 6.04 9.56
C ALA A 68 -5.43 6.98 8.85
N ASN A 69 -6.32 6.43 8.01
CA ASN A 69 -7.38 7.17 7.32
C ASN A 69 -8.01 8.24 8.24
#